data_AF-A0A2V6V7T7-F1
#
_entry.id   AF-A0A2V6V7T7-F1
#
_cell.length_a   1.000
_cell.length_b   1.000
_cell.length_c   1.000
_cell.angle_alpha   90.00
_cell.angle_beta   90.00
_cell.angle_gamma   90.00
#
_symmetry.space_group_name_H-M   'P 1'
#
loop_
_entity.id
_entity.type
_entity.pdbx_description
1 polymer ?
#
loop_
_entity_poly.entity_id
_entity_poly.type
_entity_poly.pdbx_seq_one_letter_code
_entity_poly.pdbx_strand_id
1 'polypeptide(L)'
;MILRSLTLALLLGLVAAPLAVEAQQTAKVPRVGYLNPGSASDPLTQRRLNAFRQGLRELGYVEGQNIAIESRWAEGKYDRYPALGLTWSV
;
A
#
# COMPACT_ATOMS: atom_id res chain seq x y z
N MET A 1 -35.25 -29.65 24.71
CA MET A 1 -34.99 -29.08 23.36
C MET A 1 -34.03 -27.87 23.37
N ILE A 2 -34.07 -27.01 24.40
CA ILE A 2 -33.27 -25.76 24.49
C ILE A 2 -31.74 -26.00 24.57
N LEU A 3 -31.31 -27.08 25.22
CA LEU A 3 -29.88 -27.38 25.43
C LEU A 3 -29.15 -27.76 24.12
N ARG A 4 -29.86 -28.31 23.12
CA ARG A 4 -29.30 -28.67 21.80
C ARG A 4 -29.09 -27.45 20.90
N SER A 5 -29.97 -26.45 21.03
CA SER A 5 -29.89 -25.18 20.29
C SER A 5 -28.71 -24.33 20.73
N LEU A 6 -28.42 -24.30 22.04
CA LEU A 6 -27.28 -23.59 22.63
C LEU A 6 -25.94 -24.16 22.16
N THR A 7 -25.81 -25.49 22.09
CA THR A 7 -24.60 -26.14 21.57
C THR A 7 -24.36 -25.85 20.10
N LEU A 8 -25.41 -25.77 19.28
CA LEU A 8 -25.27 -25.42 17.86
C LEU A 8 -24.81 -23.98 17.66
N ALA A 9 -25.39 -23.04 18.42
CA ALA A 9 -25.00 -21.64 18.35
C ALA A 9 -23.53 -21.41 18.78
N LEU A 10 -23.08 -22.14 19.81
CA LEU A 10 -21.69 -22.06 20.29
C LEU A 10 -20.69 -22.64 19.28
N LEU A 11 -21.04 -23.76 18.64
CA LEU A 11 -20.23 -24.37 17.58
C LEU A 11 -20.16 -23.48 16.32
N LEU A 12 -21.27 -22.86 15.92
CA LEU A 12 -21.26 -21.90 14.81
C LEU A 12 -20.41 -20.66 15.12
N GLY A 13 -20.50 -20.12 16.35
CA GLY A 13 -19.69 -18.97 16.77
C GLY A 13 -18.19 -19.26 16.77
N LEU A 14 -17.79 -20.47 17.17
CA LEU A 14 -16.39 -20.89 17.22
C LEU A 14 -15.79 -21.11 15.82
N VAL A 15 -16.59 -21.55 14.85
CA VAL A 15 -16.18 -21.70 13.45
C VAL A 15 -16.16 -20.35 12.71
N ALA A 16 -17.07 -19.43 13.05
CA ALA A 16 -17.15 -18.12 12.41
C ALA A 16 -16.10 -17.10 12.90
N ALA A 17 -15.62 -17.23 14.15
CA ALA A 17 -14.63 -16.34 14.73
C ALA A 17 -13.30 -16.21 13.94
N PRO A 18 -12.64 -17.30 13.51
CA PRO A 18 -11.38 -17.19 12.75
C PRO A 18 -11.58 -16.56 11.35
N LEU A 19 -12.73 -16.78 10.71
CA LEU A 19 -13.06 -16.21 9.39
C LEU A 19 -13.26 -14.69 9.46
N ALA A 20 -13.88 -14.21 10.54
CA ALA A 20 -14.05 -12.77 10.77
C ALA A 20 -12.71 -12.07 11.05
N VAL A 21 -11.79 -12.73 11.76
CA VAL A 21 -10.45 -12.18 12.07
C VAL A 21 -9.60 -12.01 10.82
N GLU A 22 -9.73 -12.89 9.82
CA GLU A 22 -9.02 -12.76 8.54
C GLU A 22 -9.59 -11.62 7.68
N ALA A 23 -10.91 -11.44 7.70
CA ALA A 23 -11.58 -10.30 7.05
C ALA A 23 -11.33 -8.94 7.74
N GLN A 24 -10.87 -8.95 9.00
CA GLN A 24 -10.55 -7.77 9.78
C GLN A 24 -9.09 -7.30 9.63
N GLN A 25 -8.31 -7.90 8.73
CA GLN A 25 -7.11 -7.24 8.23
C GLN A 25 -7.55 -5.96 7.52
N THR A 26 -7.55 -4.85 8.26
CA THR A 26 -7.66 -3.48 7.75
C THR A 26 -6.98 -3.43 6.40
N ALA A 27 -7.77 -3.26 5.33
CA ALA A 27 -7.27 -3.30 3.97
C ALA A 27 -6.02 -2.40 3.89
N LYS A 28 -4.84 -3.01 3.85
CA LYS A 28 -3.59 -2.27 3.92
C LYS A 28 -3.52 -1.43 2.66
N VAL A 29 -3.40 -0.12 2.82
CA VAL A 29 -3.21 0.78 1.68
C VAL A 29 -1.94 0.34 0.95
N PRO A 30 -2.02 -0.13 -0.32
CA PRO A 30 -0.85 -0.56 -1.07
C PRO A 30 0.14 0.58 -1.28
N ARG A 31 1.43 0.27 -1.16
CA ARG A 31 2.54 1.23 -1.28
C ARG A 31 3.18 1.07 -2.66
N VAL A 32 3.33 2.18 -3.38
CA VAL A 32 3.93 2.26 -4.71
C VAL A 32 5.26 2.97 -4.62
N GLY A 33 6.30 2.36 -5.19
CA GLY A 33 7.62 2.94 -5.20
C GLY A 33 7.96 3.75 -6.43
N TYR A 34 8.47 4.96 -6.23
CA TYR A 34 8.96 5.84 -7.29
C TYR A 34 10.44 6.17 -7.06
N LEU A 35 11.31 5.68 -7.94
CA LEU A 35 12.76 5.86 -7.88
C LEU A 35 13.25 6.71 -9.04
N ASN A 36 13.89 7.84 -8.75
CA ASN A 36 14.42 8.73 -9.78
C ASN A 36 15.90 9.09 -9.54
N PRO A 37 16.79 8.99 -10.54
CA PRO A 37 18.21 9.33 -10.36
C PRO A 37 18.44 10.85 -10.26
N GLY A 38 17.48 11.67 -10.67
CA GLY A 38 17.51 13.13 -10.58
C GLY A 38 17.36 13.66 -9.15
N SER A 39 17.17 14.98 -9.05
CA SER A 39 16.95 15.68 -7.78
C SER A 39 15.47 15.93 -7.53
N ALA A 40 15.05 15.89 -6.28
CA ALA A 40 13.69 16.28 -5.91
C ALA A 40 13.37 17.74 -6.26
N SER A 41 14.36 18.64 -6.31
CA SER A 41 14.15 20.04 -6.68
C SER A 41 14.15 20.30 -8.20
N ASP A 42 14.51 19.31 -9.02
CA ASP A 42 14.54 19.48 -10.48
C ASP A 42 13.12 19.58 -11.06
N PRO A 43 12.77 20.67 -11.79
CA PRO A 43 11.45 20.84 -12.38
C PRO A 43 11.03 19.72 -13.33
N LEU A 44 11.98 19.13 -14.08
CA LEU A 44 11.67 18.03 -14.99
C LEU A 44 11.29 16.76 -14.21
N THR A 45 12.02 16.45 -13.14
CA THR A 45 11.73 15.36 -12.22
C THR A 45 10.35 15.51 -11.57
N GLN A 46 10.03 16.72 -11.09
CA GLN A 46 8.70 17.01 -10.52
C GLN A 46 7.57 16.87 -11.55
N ARG A 47 7.76 17.36 -12.79
CA ARG A 47 6.77 17.16 -13.86
C ARG A 47 6.50 15.69 -14.15
N ARG A 48 7.54 14.85 -14.17
CA ARG A 48 7.40 13.40 -14.39
C ARG A 48 6.63 12.72 -13.25
N LEU A 49 6.95 13.05 -12.00
CA LEU A 49 6.22 12.52 -10.84
C LEU A 49 4.74 12.94 -10.85
N ASN A 50 4.44 14.18 -11.22
CA ASN A 50 3.07 14.67 -11.33
C ASN A 50 2.29 13.98 -12.47
N ALA A 51 2.92 13.73 -13.61
CA ALA A 51 2.32 12.97 -14.70
C ALA A 51 2.04 11.51 -14.28
N PHE A 52 2.96 10.88 -13.55
CA PHE A 52 2.76 9.54 -12.99
C PHE A 52 1.55 9.49 -12.03
N ARG A 53 1.46 10.44 -11.10
CA ARG A 53 0.31 10.60 -10.20
C ARG A 53 -0.99 10.81 -10.97
N GLN A 54 -0.97 11.60 -12.04
CA GLN A 54 -2.14 11.85 -12.88
C GLN A 54 -2.64 10.57 -13.54
N GLY A 55 -1.76 9.79 -14.17
CA GLY A 55 -2.15 8.51 -14.78
C GLY A 55 -2.71 7.51 -13.76
N LEU A 56 -2.14 7.46 -12.55
CA LEU A 56 -2.70 6.64 -11.47
C LEU A 56 -4.11 7.08 -11.08
N ARG A 57 -4.35 8.39 -10.96
CA ARG A 57 -5.69 8.92 -10.64
C ARG A 57 -6.73 8.57 -11.69
N GLU A 58 -6.36 8.62 -12.97
CA GLU A 58 -7.24 8.24 -14.08
C GLU A 58 -7.64 6.76 -14.02
N LEU A 59 -6.80 5.92 -13.44
CA LEU A 59 -7.07 4.51 -13.16
C LEU A 59 -7.80 4.27 -11.83
N GLY A 60 -8.16 5.33 -11.11
CA GLY A 60 -8.83 5.25 -9.81
C GLY A 60 -7.88 5.09 -8.62
N TYR A 61 -6.56 5.14 -8.82
CA TYR A 61 -5.56 5.08 -7.75
C TYR A 61 -5.18 6.50 -7.30
N VAL A 62 -5.58 6.87 -6.09
CA VAL A 62 -5.38 8.21 -5.52
C VAL A 62 -4.46 8.11 -4.29
N GLU A 63 -3.31 8.77 -4.39
CA GLU A 63 -2.34 8.90 -3.30
C GLU A 63 -3.00 9.49 -2.04
N GLY A 64 -2.82 8.82 -0.89
CA GLY A 64 -3.40 9.19 0.39
C GLY A 64 -4.85 8.71 0.59
N GLN A 65 -5.51 8.16 -0.43
CA GLN A 65 -6.85 7.57 -0.29
C GLN A 65 -6.80 6.05 -0.36
N ASN A 66 -6.27 5.51 -1.46
CA ASN A 66 -6.24 4.06 -1.69
C ASN A 66 -4.86 3.53 -2.12
N ILE A 67 -3.87 4.41 -2.29
CA ILE A 67 -2.46 4.06 -2.43
C ILE A 67 -1.60 5.02 -1.62
N ALA A 68 -0.37 4.62 -1.28
CA ALA A 68 0.68 5.53 -0.80
C ALA A 68 1.83 5.52 -1.80
N ILE A 69 2.40 6.68 -2.14
CA ILE A 69 3.56 6.74 -3.04
C ILE A 69 4.79 7.14 -2.24
N GLU A 70 5.81 6.30 -2.27
CA GLU A 70 7.12 6.62 -1.74
C GLU A 70 8.03 7.06 -2.86
N SER A 71 8.46 8.31 -2.81
CA SER A 71 9.40 8.86 -3.76
C SER A 71 10.80 8.92 -3.14
N ARG A 72 11.80 8.42 -3.85
CA ARG A 72 13.21 8.52 -3.45
C ARG A 72 14.04 9.00 -4.63
N TRP A 73 15.04 9.82 -4.33
CA TRP A 73 15.85 10.51 -5.33
C TRP A 73 17.33 10.27 -5.07
N ALA A 74 18.11 10.10 -6.14
CA ALA A 74 19.57 9.96 -6.02
C ALA A 74 20.28 11.32 -5.97
N GLU A 75 19.55 12.43 -6.08
CA GLU A 75 20.07 13.80 -6.08
C GLU A 75 21.15 14.02 -7.15
N GLY A 76 20.93 13.43 -8.33
CA GLY A 76 21.88 13.48 -9.46
C GLY A 76 23.11 12.59 -9.28
N LYS A 77 23.27 11.92 -8.12
CA LYS A 77 24.40 11.04 -7.83
C LYS A 77 24.04 9.62 -8.20
N TYR A 78 24.31 9.23 -9.45
CA TYR A 78 23.95 7.92 -10.00
C TYR A 78 24.41 6.74 -9.13
N ASP A 79 25.56 6.83 -8.46
CA ASP A 79 26.06 5.78 -7.55
C ASP A 79 25.13 5.50 -6.36
N ARG A 80 24.26 6.46 -6.00
CA ARG A 80 23.26 6.29 -4.93
C ARG A 80 21.97 5.64 -5.42
N TYR A 81 21.75 5.57 -6.75
CA TYR A 81 20.51 5.05 -7.32
C TYR A 81 20.22 3.59 -6.93
N PRO A 82 21.20 2.65 -6.97
CA PRO A 82 20.96 1.28 -6.51
C PRO A 82 20.56 1.21 -5.04
N ALA A 83 21.12 2.08 -4.20
CA ALA A 83 20.84 2.09 -2.76
C ALA A 83 19.42 2.59 -2.43
N LEU A 84 18.76 3.31 -3.33
CA LEU A 84 17.39 3.77 -3.10
C LEU A 84 16.41 2.60 -2.93
N GLY A 85 16.67 1.46 -3.59
CA GLY A 85 15.86 0.25 -3.62
C GLY A 85 16.06 -0.70 -2.42
N LEU A 86 17.08 -0.49 -1.59
CA LEU A 86 17.50 -1.49 -0.60
C LEU A 86 16.79 -1.38 0.75
N THR A 87 16.11 -0.26 1.03
CA THR A 87 15.47 0.00 2.34
C THR A 87 13.95 0.17 2.23
N TRP A 88 13.31 -0.60 1.36
CA TRP A 88 11.85 -0.63 1.26
C TRP A 88 11.31 -1.62 2.29
N SER A 89 10.43 -1.15 3.18
CA SER A 89 9.66 -2.04 4.06
C SER A 89 8.55 -2.66 3.22
N VAL A 90 8.81 -3.86 2.71
CA VAL A 90 7.80 -4.79 2.16
C VAL A 90 6.79 -5.20 3.23
#